data_AF-A0A1Y2ZZ04-F1
#
_entry.id   AF-A0A1Y2ZZ04-F1
#
_cell.length_a   1.000
_cell.length_b   1.000
_cell.length_c   1.000
_cell.angle_alpha   90.00
_cell.angle_beta   90.00
_cell.angle_gamma   90.00
#
_symmetry.space_group_name_H-M   'P 1'
#
loop_
_entity.id
_entity.type
_entity.pdbx_description
1 polymer ?
#
loop_
_entity_poly.entity_id
_entity_poly.type
_entity_poly.pdbx_seq_one_letter_code
_entity_poly.pdbx_strand_id
1 'polypeptide(L)' 'MIKMSEKNESRLANLAAMMGKSVDDFIEILLENYQDELDVKEAEQALKESGGISLSELKNKYGL' A
#
# COMPACT_ATOMS: atom_id res chain seq x y z
N MET A 1 -5.88 -3.24 20.50
CA MET A 1 -5.02 -4.40 20.19
C MET A 1 -5.80 -5.35 19.29
N ILE A 2 -5.27 -5.63 18.11
CA ILE A 2 -5.81 -6.68 17.24
C ILE A 2 -5.53 -8.01 17.96
N LYS A 3 -6.56 -8.82 18.23
CA LYS A 3 -6.35 -10.16 18.77
C LYS A 3 -5.86 -11.07 17.65
N MET A 4 -4.63 -11.54 17.77
CA MET A 4 -4.06 -12.53 16.87
C MET A 4 -4.30 -13.93 17.44
N SER A 5 -4.50 -14.91 16.57
CA SER A 5 -4.53 -16.32 17.01
C SER A 5 -3.11 -16.81 17.23
N GLU A 6 -2.90 -17.72 18.18
CA GLU A 6 -1.59 -18.34 18.46
C GLU A 6 -0.96 -18.96 17.20
N LYS A 7 -1.80 -19.51 16.31
CA LYS A 7 -1.38 -20.04 15.02
C LYS A 7 -0.78 -18.95 14.13
N ASN A 8 -1.40 -17.78 14.07
CA ASN A 8 -0.90 -16.67 13.24
C ASN A 8 0.35 -16.04 13.85
N GLU A 9 0.43 -15.94 15.19
CA GLU A 9 1.65 -15.53 15.90
C GLU A 9 2.83 -16.45 15.58
N SER A 10 2.62 -17.76 15.66
CA SER A 10 3.65 -18.75 15.34
C SER A 10 4.10 -18.66 13.88
N ARG A 11 3.17 -18.43 12.94
CA ARG A 11 3.48 -18.27 11.51
C ARG A 11 4.30 -17.00 11.27
N LEU A 12 3.92 -15.88 11.88
CA LEU A 12 4.67 -14.61 11.80
C LEU A 12 6.09 -14.76 12.35
N ALA A 13 6.24 -15.39 13.51
CA ALA A 13 7.54 -15.65 14.12
C ALA A 13 8.45 -16.50 13.22
N ASN A 14 7.90 -17.57 12.61
CA ASN A 14 8.65 -18.42 11.69
C ASN A 14 9.09 -17.67 10.42
N LEU A 15 8.20 -16.85 9.84
CA LEU A 15 8.53 -16.07 8.64
C LEU A 15 9.59 -15.00 8.94
N ALA A 16 9.47 -14.30 10.07
CA ALA A 16 10.49 -13.36 10.53
C ALA A 16 11.85 -14.03 10.71
N ALA A 17 11.87 -15.22 11.34
CA ALA A 17 13.09 -16.00 11.54
C ALA A 17 13.73 -16.45 10.22
N MET A 18 12.93 -16.88 9.22
CA MET A 18 13.42 -17.24 7.89
C MET A 18 14.10 -16.07 7.17
N MET A 19 13.66 -14.84 7.45
CA MET A 19 14.27 -13.61 6.93
C MET A 19 15.40 -13.08 7.80
N GLY A 20 15.73 -13.75 8.91
CA GLY A 20 16.76 -13.31 9.86
C GLY A 20 16.41 -12.00 10.56
N LYS A 21 15.12 -11.72 10.76
CA LYS A 21 14.61 -10.48 11.35
C LYS A 21 13.83 -10.74 12.65
N SER A 22 13.69 -9.71 13.47
CA SER A 22 12.73 -9.75 14.58
C SER A 22 11.30 -9.75 14.04
N VAL A 23 10.35 -10.19 14.86
CA VAL A 23 8.92 -10.16 14.46
C VAL A 23 8.45 -8.73 14.21
N ASP A 24 8.90 -7.77 15.02
CA ASP A 24 8.54 -6.37 14.87
C ASP A 24 9.09 -5.78 13.56
N ASP A 25 10.39 -6.01 13.26
CA ASP A 25 10.98 -5.56 11.99
C ASP A 25 10.29 -6.19 10.78
N PHE A 26 9.88 -7.45 10.90
CA PHE A 26 9.16 -8.14 9.84
C PHE A 26 7.76 -7.55 9.64
N ILE A 27 7.07 -7.18 10.73
CA ILE A 27 5.77 -6.50 10.65
C ILE A 27 5.90 -5.14 9.99
N GLU A 28 6.91 -4.33 10.34
CA GLU A 28 7.15 -3.02 9.70
C GLU A 28 7.34 -3.17 8.18
N ILE A 29 8.16 -4.14 7.75
CA ILE A 29 8.35 -4.43 6.32
C ILE A 29 7.05 -4.86 5.63
N LEU A 30 6.22 -5.66 6.31
CA LEU A 30 4.91 -6.04 5.77
C LEU A 30 3.97 -4.83 5.61
N LEU A 31 4.02 -3.88 6.56
CA LEU A 31 3.21 -2.66 6.50
C LEU A 31 3.67 -1.73 5.38
N GLU A 32 4.98 -1.54 5.21
CA GLU A 32 5.55 -0.74 4.11
C GLU A 32 5.17 -1.34 2.74
N ASN A 33 5.42 -2.64 2.54
CA ASN A 33 5.07 -3.31 1.28
C ASN A 33 3.58 -3.23 0.95
N TYR A 34 2.71 -3.29 1.98
CA TYR A 34 1.27 -3.16 1.77
C TYR A 34 0.87 -1.75 1.33
N GLN A 35 1.53 -0.71 1.86
CA GLN A 35 1.32 0.67 1.41
C GLN A 35 1.77 0.84 -0.04
N ASP A 36 2.97 0.36 -0.39
CA ASP A 36 3.48 0.41 -1.76
C ASP A 36 2.54 -0.29 -2.75
N GLU A 37 1.99 -1.46 -2.39
CA GLU A 37 1.00 -2.15 -3.23
C GLU A 37 -0.31 -1.37 -3.40
N LEU A 38 -0.76 -0.65 -2.37
CA LEU A 38 -1.94 0.20 -2.46
C LEU A 38 -1.68 1.38 -3.40
N ASP A 39 -0.55 2.06 -3.24
CA ASP A 39 -0.15 3.19 -4.09
C ASP A 39 -0.07 2.76 -5.57
N VAL A 40 0.51 1.58 -5.83
CA VAL A 40 0.56 1.02 -7.19
C VAL A 40 -0.85 0.76 -7.73
N LYS A 41 -1.75 0.17 -6.94
CA LYS A 41 -3.14 -0.11 -7.37
C LYS A 41 -3.91 1.18 -7.65
N GLU A 42 -3.74 2.20 -6.81
CA GLU A 42 -4.36 3.51 -7.00
C GLU A 42 -3.85 4.18 -8.28
N ALA A 43 -2.53 4.14 -8.53
CA ALA A 43 -1.94 4.65 -9.76
C ALA A 43 -2.45 3.89 -11.00
N GLU A 44 -2.52 2.56 -10.95
CA GLU A 44 -3.08 1.74 -12.03
C GLU A 44 -4.54 2.07 -12.31
N GLN A 45 -5.32 2.36 -11.27
CA GLN A 45 -6.71 2.78 -11.42
C GLN A 45 -6.80 4.17 -12.05
N ALA A 46 -6.01 5.14 -11.59
CA ALA A 46 -5.96 6.49 -12.15
C ALA A 46 -5.56 6.50 -13.63
N LEU A 47 -4.69 5.58 -14.07
CA LEU A 47 -4.32 5.41 -15.47
C LEU A 47 -5.44 4.81 -16.34
N LYS A 48 -6.37 4.06 -15.76
CA LYS A 48 -7.54 3.50 -16.46
C LYS A 48 -8.70 4.49 -16.54
N GLU A 49 -8.76 5.43 -15.60
CA GLU A 49 -9.73 6.52 -15.66
C GLU A 49 -9.42 7.41 -16.86
N SER A 50 -10.48 7.86 -17.55
CA SER A 50 -10.33 8.79 -18.66
C SER A 50 -9.59 10.01 -18.12
N GLY A 51 -8.45 10.35 -18.73
CA GLY A 51 -7.65 11.51 -18.30
C GLY A 51 -8.54 12.71 -18.03
N GLY A 52 -8.30 13.38 -16.89
CA GLY A 52 -9.10 14.52 -16.47
C GLY A 52 -9.17 15.61 -17.53
N ILE A 53 -10.02 16.62 -17.27
CA ILE A 53 -10.16 17.80 -18.13
C ILE A 53 -8.80 18.30 -18.61
N SER A 54 -8.70 18.50 -19.93
CA SER A 54 -7.51 19.02 -20.57
C SER A 54 -7.11 20.36 -19.95
N LEU A 55 -5.82 20.72 -20.04
CA LEU A 55 -5.32 22.01 -19.55
C LEU A 55 -6.12 23.20 -20.12
N SER A 56 -6.62 23.05 -21.36
CA SER A 56 -7.50 24.01 -22.04
C SER A 56 -8.88 24.10 -21.38
N GLU A 57 -9.50 22.97 -21.04
CA GLU A 57 -10.78 22.92 -20.32
C GLU A 57 -10.64 23.48 -18.90
N LEU A 58 -9.49 23.27 -18.25
CA LEU A 58 -9.21 23.78 -16.91
C LEU A 58 -9.06 25.32 -16.92
N LYS A 59 -8.34 25.87 -17.91
CA LYS A 59 -8.24 27.33 -18.12
C LYS A 59 -9.60 27.97 -18.39
N ASN A 60 -10.42 27.33 -19.24
CA ASN A 60 -11.77 27.81 -19.53
C ASN A 60 -12.70 27.78 -18.31
N LYS A 61 -12.58 26.76 -17.44
CA LYS A 61 -13.44 26.61 -16.26
C LYS A 61 -13.12 27.61 -15.14
N TYR A 62 -11.85 27.98 -14.98
CA TYR A 62 -11.39 28.85 -13.91
C TYR A 62 -11.01 30.28 -14.36
N GLY A 63 -11.13 30.58 -15.66
CA GLY A 63 -10.86 31.91 -16.20
C GLY A 63 -9.39 32.33 -16.06
N LEU A 64 -8.47 31.39 -16.26
CA LEU A 64 -7.01 31.59 -16.21
C LEU A 64 -6.42 31.89 -17.59
#